data_AF-A0A9W6WIJ2-F1
#
_entry.id   AF-A0A9W6WIJ2-F1
#
_cell.length_a   1.000
_cell.length_b   1.000
_cell.length_c   1.000
_cell.angle_alpha   90.00
_cell.angle_beta   90.00
_cell.angle_gamma   90.00
#
_symmetry.space_group_name_H-M   'P 1'
#
loop_
_entity.id
_entity.type
_entity.pdbx_description
1 polymer ?
#
loop_
_entity_poly.entity_id
_entity_poly.type
_entity_poly.pdbx_seq_one_letter_code
_entity_poly.pdbx_strand_id
1 'polypeptide(L)'
;MESHLYEGIQASEFYDKLENVLASQKSAFKVNIALGYDLVSLADDEETRYFHPNLANTYVFSSPVAINSSADIRKKIISEIRSMELANKLNYRSSGYKLKAITGFKIYIYYRNHALGDSGAVIPKIIRDNKRVINLPKTNNKCVFHCIAWHLHKDSKKDPRKIQAQVKDVFKRYCSFKGIAYTLSVFRGFKPLDLLQFDGLEDCFQFAINIYKMDVASGEVECILIWHVIYFLKNNYYGARQAYHI
;
A
#
# COMPACT_ATOMS: atom_id res chain seq x y z
N MET A 1 2.29 12.98 11.13
CA MET A 1 2.75 11.67 11.62
C MET A 1 2.68 11.72 13.12
N GLU A 2 2.04 10.75 13.75
CA GLU A 2 1.95 10.63 15.20
C GLU A 2 2.77 9.42 15.66
N SER A 3 3.26 9.42 16.89
CA SER A 3 3.96 8.26 17.43
C SER A 3 3.75 8.09 18.92
N HIS A 4 3.55 6.85 19.35
CA HIS A 4 3.40 6.46 20.76
C HIS A 4 4.56 5.57 21.14
N LEU A 5 5.33 5.97 22.15
CA LEU A 5 6.45 5.20 22.71
C LEU A 5 6.00 4.55 24.01
N TYR A 6 6.32 3.27 24.16
CA TYR A 6 6.16 2.51 25.40
C TYR A 6 7.48 1.80 25.71
N GLU A 7 7.95 1.94 26.94
CA GLU A 7 9.21 1.36 27.45
C GLU A 7 8.92 0.72 28.82
N GLY A 8 9.73 -0.26 29.24
CA GLY A 8 9.51 -1.01 30.49
C GLY A 8 8.27 -1.91 30.49
N ILE A 9 7.77 -2.32 29.32
CA ILE A 9 6.53 -3.11 29.21
C ILE A 9 6.75 -4.62 29.37
N GLN A 10 5.72 -5.31 29.87
CA GLN A 10 5.64 -6.77 29.77
C GLN A 10 5.04 -7.21 28.42
N ALA A 11 5.39 -8.43 27.99
CA ALA A 11 4.93 -9.01 26.73
C ALA A 11 3.40 -9.20 26.66
N SER A 12 2.73 -9.37 27.81
CA SER A 12 1.28 -9.38 27.94
C SER A 12 0.64 -8.04 27.53
N GLU A 13 1.20 -6.93 28.02
CA GLU A 13 0.68 -5.58 27.77
C GLU A 13 0.89 -5.09 26.34
N PHE A 14 1.85 -5.67 25.59
CA PHE A 14 2.18 -5.25 24.23
C PHE A 14 0.95 -5.22 23.32
N TYR A 15 0.18 -6.32 23.29
CA TYR A 15 -0.97 -6.46 22.41
C TYR A 15 -2.11 -5.52 22.80
N ASP A 16 -2.37 -5.36 24.10
CA ASP A 16 -3.44 -4.51 24.60
C ASP A 16 -3.14 -3.03 24.35
N LYS A 17 -1.91 -2.57 24.64
CA LYS A 17 -1.51 -1.18 24.32
C LYS A 17 -1.54 -0.92 22.82
N LEU A 18 -1.09 -1.88 22.00
CA LEU A 18 -1.14 -1.78 20.54
C LEU A 18 -2.58 -1.70 20.02
N GLU A 19 -3.46 -2.63 20.42
CA GLU A 19 -4.86 -2.65 19.95
C GLU A 19 -5.61 -1.38 20.40
N ASN A 20 -5.40 -0.92 21.64
CA ASN A 20 -6.00 0.32 22.15
C ASN A 20 -5.58 1.57 21.35
N VAL A 21 -4.29 1.71 21.03
CA VAL A 21 -3.80 2.84 20.21
C VAL A 21 -4.35 2.80 18.79
N LEU A 22 -4.46 1.63 18.18
CA LEU A 22 -4.97 1.48 16.81
C LEU A 22 -6.50 1.60 16.74
N ALA A 23 -7.22 1.21 17.80
CA ALA A 23 -8.68 1.30 17.89
C ALA A 23 -9.17 2.72 18.22
N SER A 24 -8.36 3.57 18.86
CA SER A 24 -8.71 4.97 19.14
C SER A 24 -8.72 5.87 17.89
N GLN A 25 -8.20 5.38 16.77
CA GLN A 25 -8.06 6.11 15.51
C GLN A 25 -9.41 6.32 14.80
N LYS A 26 -9.75 7.58 14.51
CA LYS A 26 -11.07 7.98 13.97
C LYS A 26 -11.19 7.88 12.45
N SER A 27 -10.11 7.60 11.73
CA SER A 27 -10.04 7.61 10.26
C SER A 27 -9.14 6.49 9.74
N ALA A 28 -9.00 6.35 8.42
CA ALA A 28 -8.06 5.38 7.84
C ALA A 28 -6.60 5.89 7.94
N PHE A 29 -5.68 5.00 8.27
CA PHE A 29 -4.27 5.33 8.48
C PHE A 29 -3.35 4.23 7.92
N LYS A 30 -2.05 4.50 7.90
CA LYS A 30 -1.03 3.44 7.87
C LYS A 30 -0.31 3.39 9.22
N VAL A 31 0.15 2.21 9.62
CA VAL A 31 0.94 2.01 10.83
C VAL A 31 2.27 1.34 10.50
N ASN A 32 3.35 1.75 11.17
CA ASN A 32 4.53 0.90 11.35
C ASN A 32 4.88 0.83 12.84
N ILE A 33 5.65 -0.17 13.24
CA ILE A 33 6.04 -0.43 14.63
C ILE A 33 7.55 -0.67 14.66
N ALA A 34 8.24 -0.06 15.61
CA ALA A 34 9.62 -0.38 15.95
C ALA A 34 9.68 -1.06 17.33
N LEU A 35 10.65 -1.95 17.54
CA LEU A 35 10.86 -2.68 18.79
C LEU A 35 12.03 -2.10 19.59
N GLY A 36 11.89 -2.00 20.90
CA GLY A 36 12.96 -1.68 21.85
C GLY A 36 13.24 -2.90 22.72
N TYR A 37 14.50 -3.14 23.04
CA TYR A 37 14.92 -4.40 23.66
C TYR A 37 16.12 -4.21 24.57
N ASP A 38 16.21 -5.10 25.55
CA ASP A 38 17.37 -5.23 26.43
C ASP A 38 18.26 -6.36 25.93
N LEU A 39 19.55 -6.05 25.82
CA LEU A 39 20.62 -7.04 25.76
C LEU A 39 21.20 -7.25 27.15
N VAL A 40 21.76 -8.43 27.38
CA VAL A 40 22.58 -8.75 28.56
C VAL A 40 23.91 -9.34 28.11
N SER A 41 25.00 -9.00 28.80
CA SER A 41 26.34 -9.49 28.48
C SER A 41 26.43 -11.02 28.65
N LEU A 42 27.31 -11.63 27.87
CA LEU A 42 27.68 -13.04 28.02
C LEU A 42 28.74 -13.27 29.10
N ALA A 43 29.42 -12.20 29.53
CA ALA A 43 30.45 -12.24 30.56
C ALA A 43 29.94 -11.83 31.96
N ASP A 44 28.84 -11.06 32.00
CA ASP A 44 28.22 -10.54 33.23
C ASP A 44 26.70 -10.44 33.03
N ASP A 45 25.93 -11.30 33.71
CA ASP A 45 24.46 -11.31 33.60
C ASP A 45 23.78 -10.08 34.28
N GLU A 46 24.53 -9.24 35.00
CA GLU A 46 24.07 -7.95 35.51
C GLU A 46 24.28 -6.80 34.50
N GLU A 47 25.22 -6.91 33.56
CA GLU A 47 25.44 -5.87 32.54
C GLU A 47 24.34 -5.89 31.46
N THR A 48 23.29 -5.10 31.67
CA THR A 48 22.22 -4.90 30.69
C THR A 48 22.40 -3.62 29.86
N ARG A 49 22.05 -3.68 28.57
CA ARG A 49 22.03 -2.53 27.65
C ARG A 49 20.70 -2.40 26.92
N TYR A 50 20.03 -1.28 27.11
CA TYR A 50 18.77 -0.96 26.45
C TYR A 50 18.99 -0.37 25.05
N PHE A 51 18.19 -0.81 24.08
CA PHE A 51 18.14 -0.29 22.72
C PHE A 51 16.76 0.30 22.44
N HIS A 52 16.70 1.62 22.23
CA HIS A 52 15.44 2.32 21.94
C HIS A 52 14.81 1.89 20.60
N PRO A 53 13.47 1.89 20.49
CA PRO A 53 12.78 1.57 19.25
C PRO A 53 13.08 2.55 18.11
N ASN A 54 13.56 2.04 16.97
CA ASN A 54 13.86 2.85 15.79
C ASN A 54 13.53 2.11 14.47
N LEU A 55 12.77 2.77 13.59
CA LEU A 55 12.37 2.22 12.29
C LEU A 55 13.54 1.92 11.34
N ALA A 56 14.74 2.47 11.58
CA ALA A 56 15.91 2.20 10.75
C ALA A 56 16.46 0.76 10.91
N ASN A 57 16.27 0.13 12.08
CA ASN A 57 16.94 -1.12 12.43
C ASN A 57 16.10 -2.11 13.29
N THR A 58 14.95 -1.70 13.83
CA THR A 58 14.08 -2.56 14.65
C THR A 58 12.62 -2.57 14.18
N TYR A 59 12.39 -2.30 12.88
CA TYR A 59 11.05 -2.30 12.30
C TYR A 59 10.41 -3.69 12.31
N VAL A 60 9.12 -3.76 12.64
CA VAL A 60 8.31 -4.98 12.52
C VAL A 60 7.95 -5.23 11.06
N PHE A 61 7.41 -4.21 10.39
CA PHE A 61 6.98 -4.26 9.00
C PHE A 61 7.96 -3.49 8.10
N SER A 62 8.35 -4.10 6.97
CA SER A 62 9.24 -3.48 5.97
C SER A 62 8.66 -2.22 5.33
N SER A 63 7.33 -2.03 5.41
CA SER A 63 6.66 -0.79 5.00
C SER A 63 5.39 -0.57 5.85
N PRO A 64 4.89 0.68 5.97
CA PRO A 64 3.70 0.97 6.78
C PRO A 64 2.42 0.30 6.25
N VAL A 65 1.84 -0.58 7.07
CA VAL A 65 0.64 -1.38 6.77
C VAL A 65 -0.62 -0.53 6.81
N ALA A 66 -1.53 -0.71 5.84
CA ALA A 66 -2.75 0.08 5.71
C ALA A 66 -3.94 -0.49 6.49
N ILE A 67 -4.49 0.32 7.41
CA ILE A 67 -5.67 0.03 8.22
C ILE A 67 -6.85 0.86 7.71
N ASN A 68 -7.88 0.18 7.21
CA ASN A 68 -9.08 0.81 6.64
C ASN A 68 -10.36 0.44 7.42
N SER A 69 -10.26 -0.45 8.41
CA SER A 69 -11.35 -0.86 9.29
C SER A 69 -10.80 -1.41 10.61
N SER A 70 -11.60 -1.45 11.67
CA SER A 70 -11.21 -2.08 12.94
C SER A 70 -10.84 -3.57 12.79
N ALA A 71 -11.48 -4.27 11.86
CA ALA A 71 -11.16 -5.66 11.54
C ALA A 71 -9.74 -5.84 10.94
N ASP A 72 -9.20 -4.82 10.27
CA ASP A 72 -7.82 -4.85 9.75
C ASP A 72 -6.79 -4.91 10.89
N ILE A 73 -7.08 -4.34 12.07
CA ILE A 73 -6.16 -4.34 13.22
C ILE A 73 -5.84 -5.79 13.62
N ARG A 74 -6.88 -6.59 13.91
CA ARG A 74 -6.68 -7.99 14.31
C ARG A 74 -6.14 -8.84 13.16
N LYS A 75 -6.64 -8.65 11.93
CA LYS A 75 -6.29 -9.49 10.78
C LYS A 75 -4.90 -9.23 10.19
N LYS A 76 -4.44 -7.97 10.15
CA LYS A 76 -3.19 -7.56 9.48
C LYS A 76 -2.07 -7.18 10.44
N ILE A 77 -2.40 -6.76 11.67
CA ILE A 77 -1.38 -6.37 12.66
C ILE A 77 -1.21 -7.47 13.69
N ILE A 78 -2.26 -7.77 14.47
CA ILE A 78 -2.14 -8.72 15.59
C ILE A 78 -1.83 -10.14 15.10
N SER A 79 -2.53 -10.64 14.08
CA SER A 79 -2.30 -11.97 13.52
C SER A 79 -0.89 -12.12 12.93
N GLU A 80 -0.39 -11.08 12.24
CA GLU A 80 0.90 -11.12 11.55
C GLU A 80 2.06 -11.01 12.56
N ILE A 81 1.94 -10.14 13.57
CA ILE A 81 2.90 -10.08 14.69
C ILE A 81 2.96 -11.41 15.45
N ARG A 82 1.81 -12.04 15.71
CA ARG A 82 1.77 -13.35 16.39
C ARG A 82 2.35 -14.50 15.58
N SER A 83 2.37 -14.41 14.25
CA SER A 83 3.04 -15.39 13.38
C SER A 83 4.53 -15.09 13.15
N MET A 84 5.05 -13.97 13.67
CA MET A 84 6.46 -13.58 13.57
C MET A 84 7.20 -13.86 14.88
N GLU A 85 8.36 -14.49 14.77
CA GLU A 85 9.36 -14.50 15.84
C GLU A 85 10.06 -13.13 15.88
N LEU A 86 9.59 -12.23 16.76
CA LEU A 86 10.05 -10.84 16.83
C LEU A 86 11.54 -10.69 17.13
N ALA A 87 12.16 -11.68 17.78
CA ALA A 87 13.61 -11.72 18.00
C ALA A 87 14.39 -11.68 16.67
N ASN A 88 13.88 -12.32 15.62
CA ASN A 88 14.53 -12.36 14.28
C ASN A 88 14.47 -11.02 13.53
N LYS A 89 13.75 -10.02 14.05
CA LYS A 89 13.75 -8.63 13.53
C LYS A 89 14.87 -7.78 14.13
N LEU A 90 15.54 -8.25 15.18
CA LEU A 90 16.55 -7.49 15.90
C LEU A 90 17.95 -7.82 15.38
N ASN A 91 18.59 -6.83 14.75
CA ASN A 91 19.94 -6.99 14.20
C ASN A 91 20.98 -6.40 15.16
N TYR A 92 21.48 -7.21 16.09
CA TYR A 92 22.53 -6.85 17.05
C TYR A 92 23.77 -7.74 16.88
N ARG A 93 24.95 -7.21 17.24
CA ARG A 93 26.20 -7.98 17.16
C ARG A 93 26.25 -9.02 18.29
N SER A 94 26.19 -10.29 17.94
CA SER A 94 26.12 -11.44 18.86
C SER A 94 27.41 -11.75 19.62
N SER A 95 28.52 -11.04 19.37
CA SER A 95 29.86 -11.41 19.83
C SER A 95 30.13 -11.22 21.34
N GLY A 96 29.18 -10.67 22.10
CA GLY A 96 29.33 -10.47 23.54
C GLY A 96 28.04 -10.26 24.32
N TYR A 97 26.89 -10.26 23.64
CA TYR A 97 25.59 -9.98 24.23
C TYR A 97 24.52 -10.94 23.67
N LYS A 98 23.58 -11.34 24.52
CA LYS A 98 22.36 -12.10 24.17
C LYS A 98 21.13 -11.22 24.38
N LEU A 99 20.07 -11.45 23.62
CA LEU A 99 18.76 -10.81 23.84
C LEU A 99 18.20 -11.25 25.21
N LYS A 100 17.92 -10.29 26.09
CA LYS A 100 17.27 -10.53 27.39
C LYS A 100 15.75 -10.53 27.23
N ALA A 101 15.20 -9.45 26.69
CA ALA A 101 13.76 -9.29 26.45
C ALA A 101 13.47 -8.14 25.46
N ILE A 102 12.30 -8.18 24.84
CA ILE A 102 11.71 -7.03 24.14
C ILE A 102 10.89 -6.26 25.17
N THR A 103 11.40 -5.10 25.59
CA THR A 103 10.88 -4.31 26.72
C THR A 103 10.32 -2.95 26.33
N GLY A 104 10.36 -2.60 25.04
CA GLY A 104 9.71 -1.42 24.52
C GLY A 104 9.20 -1.58 23.09
N PHE A 105 8.35 -0.66 22.66
CA PHE A 105 7.95 -0.52 21.28
C PHE A 105 7.49 0.90 20.98
N LYS A 106 7.59 1.30 19.72
CA LYS A 106 7.10 2.60 19.25
C LYS A 106 6.20 2.41 18.04
N ILE A 107 4.95 2.84 18.20
CA ILE A 107 3.93 2.85 17.14
C ILE A 107 4.09 4.15 16.35
N TYR A 108 4.09 4.07 15.03
CA TYR A 108 4.13 5.22 14.12
C TYR A 108 2.87 5.24 13.27
N ILE A 109 2.04 6.28 13.43
CA ILE A 109 0.76 6.44 12.74
C ILE A 109 0.90 7.50 11.65
N TYR A 110 0.61 7.09 10.43
CA TYR A 110 0.59 7.91 9.24
C TYR A 110 -0.86 8.12 8.80
N TYR A 111 -1.45 9.20 9.29
CA TYR A 111 -2.81 9.59 8.89
C TYR A 111 -2.94 9.73 7.39
N ARG A 112 -3.99 9.12 6.82
CA ARG A 112 -4.47 9.50 5.49
C ARG A 112 -5.51 10.59 5.68
N ASN A 113 -5.10 11.85 5.55
CA ASN A 113 -5.99 13.01 5.68
C ASN A 113 -7.02 13.14 4.54
N HIS A 114 -7.23 12.08 3.75
CA HIS A 114 -8.08 12.02 2.57
C HIS A 114 -8.42 10.55 2.26
N ALA A 115 -9.62 10.29 1.75
CA ALA A 115 -9.99 8.94 1.28
C ALA A 115 -9.33 8.60 -0.08
N LEU A 116 -9.29 7.32 -0.46
CA LEU A 116 -8.80 6.94 -1.79
C LEU A 116 -9.75 7.48 -2.89
N GLY A 117 -9.22 8.37 -3.73
CA GLY A 117 -9.99 9.10 -4.74
C GLY A 117 -10.67 10.38 -4.23
N ASP A 118 -10.36 10.82 -3.01
CA ASP A 118 -10.82 12.10 -2.49
C ASP A 118 -10.15 13.29 -3.19
N SER A 119 -10.97 14.24 -3.63
CA SER A 119 -10.54 15.50 -4.25
C SER A 119 -9.78 16.45 -3.31
N GLY A 120 -9.82 16.23 -1.99
CA GLY A 120 -9.04 16.98 -1.00
C GLY A 120 -7.56 16.58 -0.93
N ALA A 121 -7.15 15.49 -1.58
CA ALA A 121 -5.75 15.07 -1.62
C ALA A 121 -4.89 16.07 -2.41
N VAL A 122 -3.91 16.70 -1.75
CA VAL A 122 -2.97 17.61 -2.42
C VAL A 122 -2.02 16.80 -3.30
N ILE A 123 -2.34 16.71 -4.60
CA ILE A 123 -1.48 16.04 -5.58
C ILE A 123 -0.16 16.83 -5.72
N PRO A 124 1.01 16.17 -5.55
CA PRO A 124 2.32 16.79 -5.75
C PRO A 124 2.43 17.51 -7.09
N LYS A 125 3.09 18.68 -7.12
CA LYS A 125 3.16 19.53 -8.32
C LYS A 125 3.71 18.77 -9.54
N ILE A 126 4.74 17.95 -9.35
CA ILE A 126 5.34 17.11 -10.40
C ILE A 126 4.35 16.13 -11.05
N ILE A 127 3.36 15.61 -10.30
CA ILE A 127 2.31 14.75 -10.82
C ILE A 127 1.20 15.59 -11.47
N ARG A 128 0.84 16.71 -10.84
CA ARG A 128 -0.23 17.62 -11.28
C ARG A 128 0.06 18.27 -12.63
N ASP A 129 1.30 18.66 -12.86
CA ASP A 129 1.74 19.37 -14.07
C ASP A 129 2.11 18.39 -15.21
N ASN A 130 2.16 17.08 -14.92
CA ASN A 130 2.47 16.04 -15.91
C ASN A 130 1.26 15.75 -16.79
N LYS A 131 1.27 16.28 -18.02
CA LYS A 131 0.23 16.10 -19.05
C LYS A 131 -0.07 14.64 -19.44
N ARG A 132 0.79 13.66 -19.07
CA ARG A 132 0.57 12.23 -19.30
C ARG A 132 -0.18 11.54 -18.15
N VAL A 133 -0.29 12.20 -16.99
CA VAL A 133 -1.03 11.70 -15.81
C VAL A 133 -2.37 12.41 -15.72
N ILE A 134 -3.43 11.67 -15.41
CA ILE A 134 -4.80 12.18 -15.43
C ILE A 134 -5.43 11.94 -14.06
N ASN A 135 -5.80 13.05 -13.40
CA ASN A 135 -6.50 13.00 -12.12
C ASN A 135 -7.99 12.73 -12.32
N LEU A 136 -8.47 11.61 -11.79
CA LEU A 136 -9.87 11.19 -11.83
C LEU A 136 -10.47 11.41 -10.42
N PRO A 137 -11.24 12.49 -10.19
CA PRO A 137 -11.74 12.83 -8.85
C PRO A 137 -12.93 11.96 -8.45
N LYS A 138 -13.08 11.73 -7.13
CA LYS A 138 -14.27 11.15 -6.47
C LYS A 138 -14.67 9.76 -7.02
N THR A 139 -13.70 8.87 -7.15
CA THR A 139 -13.89 7.53 -7.76
C THR A 139 -14.64 6.52 -6.89
N ASN A 140 -14.88 6.81 -5.60
CA ASN A 140 -15.69 5.98 -4.69
C ASN A 140 -15.35 4.46 -4.76
N ASN A 141 -14.07 4.13 -4.50
CA ASN A 141 -13.48 2.78 -4.59
C ASN A 141 -13.41 2.14 -6.00
N LYS A 142 -13.75 2.87 -7.08
CA LYS A 142 -13.78 2.38 -8.47
C LYS A 142 -12.69 3.01 -9.35
N CYS A 143 -11.57 3.41 -8.78
CA CYS A 143 -10.48 4.10 -9.50
C CYS A 143 -10.01 3.35 -10.75
N VAL A 144 -9.85 2.02 -10.66
CA VAL A 144 -9.44 1.18 -11.79
C VAL A 144 -10.45 1.23 -12.94
N PHE A 145 -11.75 1.11 -12.65
CA PHE A 145 -12.80 1.25 -13.67
C PHE A 145 -12.89 2.66 -14.26
N HIS A 146 -12.56 3.70 -13.48
CA HIS A 146 -12.39 5.06 -13.99
C HIS A 146 -11.22 5.17 -14.98
N CYS A 147 -10.06 4.54 -14.69
CA CYS A 147 -8.93 4.48 -15.63
C CYS A 147 -9.26 3.71 -16.91
N ILE A 148 -9.92 2.55 -16.80
CA ILE A 148 -10.33 1.72 -17.93
C ILE A 148 -11.35 2.46 -18.81
N ALA A 149 -12.37 3.08 -18.20
CA ALA A 149 -13.34 3.90 -18.93
C ALA A 149 -12.66 5.08 -19.64
N TRP A 150 -11.68 5.73 -19.00
CA TRP A 150 -10.91 6.82 -19.60
C TRP A 150 -10.09 6.37 -20.82
N HIS A 151 -9.45 5.21 -20.74
CA HIS A 151 -8.68 4.61 -21.83
C HIS A 151 -9.58 4.19 -23.01
N LEU A 152 -10.69 3.51 -22.73
CA LEU A 152 -11.60 2.98 -23.76
C LEU A 152 -12.46 4.05 -24.44
N HIS A 153 -12.82 5.12 -23.74
CA HIS A 153 -13.51 6.26 -24.36
C HIS A 153 -12.58 6.88 -25.41
N LYS A 154 -13.03 7.15 -26.63
CA LYS A 154 -12.15 7.65 -27.73
C LYS A 154 -12.25 9.14 -28.01
N ASP A 155 -13.13 9.87 -27.33
CA ASP A 155 -13.31 11.32 -27.51
C ASP A 155 -12.03 12.14 -27.30
N SER A 156 -11.92 13.25 -28.04
CA SER A 156 -10.85 14.24 -27.90
C SER A 156 -11.15 15.31 -26.83
N LYS A 157 -12.42 15.53 -26.47
CA LYS A 157 -12.89 16.52 -25.48
C LYS A 157 -13.46 15.87 -24.21
N LYS A 158 -12.73 14.91 -23.64
CA LYS A 158 -13.13 14.18 -22.42
C LYS A 158 -13.02 15.07 -21.18
N ASP A 159 -14.06 15.07 -20.36
CA ASP A 159 -14.04 15.67 -19.02
C ASP A 159 -13.94 14.56 -17.95
N PRO A 160 -12.86 14.51 -17.13
CA PRO A 160 -12.70 13.56 -16.02
C PRO A 160 -13.89 13.51 -15.05
N ARG A 161 -14.64 14.61 -14.93
CA ARG A 161 -15.80 14.73 -14.03
C ARG A 161 -17.08 14.12 -14.61
N LYS A 162 -17.15 13.88 -15.92
CA LYS A 162 -18.36 13.41 -16.63
C LYS A 162 -18.32 11.94 -17.05
N ILE A 163 -17.23 11.22 -16.77
CA ILE A 163 -17.03 9.84 -17.24
C ILE A 163 -17.85 8.75 -16.50
N GLN A 164 -18.73 9.16 -15.58
CA GLN A 164 -19.43 8.21 -14.69
C GLN A 164 -20.38 7.26 -15.43
N ALA A 165 -20.91 7.63 -16.59
CA ALA A 165 -21.74 6.75 -17.42
C ALA A 165 -20.88 5.59 -17.98
N GLN A 166 -19.77 5.93 -18.64
CA GLN A 166 -18.79 4.99 -19.20
C GLN A 166 -18.24 4.06 -18.11
N VAL A 167 -18.01 4.56 -16.89
CA VAL A 167 -17.58 3.73 -15.74
C VAL A 167 -18.64 2.69 -15.36
N LYS A 168 -19.93 3.02 -15.42
CA LYS A 168 -20.99 2.02 -15.19
C LYS A 168 -21.01 0.97 -16.30
N ASP A 169 -20.76 1.34 -17.55
CA ASP A 169 -20.79 0.41 -18.67
C ASP A 169 -19.57 -0.53 -18.69
N VAL A 170 -18.38 0.00 -18.37
CA VAL A 170 -17.18 -0.80 -18.07
C VAL A 170 -17.45 -1.77 -16.91
N PHE A 171 -18.08 -1.31 -15.84
CA PHE A 171 -18.43 -2.16 -14.71
C PHE A 171 -19.47 -3.24 -15.06
N LYS A 172 -20.48 -2.94 -15.88
CA LYS A 172 -21.43 -3.94 -16.40
C LYS A 172 -20.69 -5.03 -17.18
N ARG A 173 -19.77 -4.66 -18.09
CA ARG A 173 -18.94 -5.63 -18.84
C ARG A 173 -18.11 -6.52 -17.91
N TYR A 174 -17.49 -5.94 -16.88
CA TYR A 174 -16.77 -6.71 -15.85
C TYR A 174 -17.69 -7.66 -15.06
N CYS A 175 -18.89 -7.20 -14.67
CA CYS A 175 -19.90 -8.04 -14.04
C CYS A 175 -20.31 -9.22 -14.94
N SER A 176 -20.60 -8.98 -16.22
CA SER A 176 -20.91 -10.03 -17.19
C SER A 176 -19.77 -11.05 -17.33
N PHE A 177 -18.52 -10.59 -17.43
CA PHE A 177 -17.34 -11.46 -17.49
C PHE A 177 -17.17 -12.33 -16.24
N LYS A 178 -17.47 -11.80 -15.05
CA LYS A 178 -17.43 -12.55 -13.78
C LYS A 178 -18.71 -13.33 -13.46
N GLY A 179 -19.70 -13.37 -14.36
CA GLY A 179 -20.99 -14.05 -14.13
C GLY A 179 -21.87 -13.39 -13.05
N ILE A 180 -21.64 -12.12 -12.73
CA ILE A 180 -22.35 -11.37 -11.68
C ILE A 180 -23.50 -10.56 -12.31
N ALA A 181 -24.71 -10.71 -11.77
CA ALA A 181 -25.83 -9.86 -12.16
C ALA A 181 -25.60 -8.39 -11.74
N TYR A 182 -25.60 -7.46 -12.69
CA TYR A 182 -25.44 -6.04 -12.40
C TYR A 182 -26.64 -5.48 -11.64
N THR A 183 -26.40 -4.86 -10.49
CA THR A 183 -27.37 -3.99 -9.81
C THR A 183 -26.72 -2.70 -9.34
N LEU A 184 -27.53 -1.66 -9.14
CA LEU A 184 -27.04 -0.38 -8.60
C LEU A 184 -26.49 -0.54 -7.16
N SER A 185 -27.01 -1.50 -6.40
CA SER A 185 -26.52 -1.84 -5.05
C SER A 185 -25.13 -2.47 -5.12
N VAL A 186 -24.95 -3.48 -5.99
CA VAL A 186 -23.63 -4.11 -6.26
C VAL A 186 -22.61 -3.07 -6.72
N PHE A 187 -22.98 -2.18 -7.63
CA PHE A 187 -22.09 -1.08 -8.06
C PHE A 187 -21.70 -0.18 -6.88
N ARG A 188 -22.67 0.31 -6.09
CA ARG A 188 -22.38 1.20 -4.94
C ARG A 188 -21.48 0.51 -3.92
N GLY A 189 -21.83 -0.69 -3.48
CA GLY A 189 -21.12 -1.49 -2.48
C GLY A 189 -19.83 -2.18 -2.97
N PHE A 190 -19.46 -2.05 -4.25
CA PHE A 190 -18.28 -2.71 -4.78
C PHE A 190 -16.99 -2.25 -4.07
N LYS A 191 -16.20 -3.21 -3.59
CA LYS A 191 -14.92 -3.02 -2.91
C LYS A 191 -13.83 -2.57 -3.90
N PRO A 192 -12.76 -1.89 -3.45
CA PRO A 192 -11.58 -1.68 -4.29
C PRO A 192 -11.04 -3.00 -4.86
N LEU A 193 -10.53 -2.97 -6.08
CA LEU A 193 -9.79 -4.11 -6.65
C LEU A 193 -8.37 -4.14 -6.09
N ASP A 194 -7.90 -5.36 -5.81
CA ASP A 194 -6.51 -5.63 -5.46
C ASP A 194 -5.64 -5.76 -6.73
N LEU A 195 -4.33 -5.56 -6.60
CA LEU A 195 -3.35 -5.71 -7.68
C LEU A 195 -3.41 -7.12 -8.29
N LEU A 196 -3.58 -8.14 -7.45
CA LEU A 196 -3.69 -9.55 -7.85
C LEU A 196 -4.97 -9.89 -8.64
N GLN A 197 -5.84 -8.91 -8.88
CA GLN A 197 -7.06 -9.08 -9.68
C GLN A 197 -6.94 -8.49 -11.09
N PHE A 198 -5.79 -7.93 -11.45
CA PHE A 198 -5.60 -7.20 -12.70
C PHE A 198 -5.52 -8.11 -13.92
N ASP A 199 -4.96 -9.31 -13.81
CA ASP A 199 -4.93 -10.31 -14.89
C ASP A 199 -6.36 -10.58 -15.42
N GLY A 200 -7.32 -10.75 -14.50
CA GLY A 200 -8.73 -10.89 -14.81
C GLY A 200 -9.44 -9.61 -15.29
N LEU A 201 -8.77 -8.46 -15.33
CA LEU A 201 -9.20 -7.25 -16.06
C LEU A 201 -8.61 -7.25 -17.48
N GLU A 202 -7.34 -7.62 -17.64
CA GLU A 202 -6.69 -7.75 -18.94
C GLU A 202 -7.45 -8.74 -19.82
N ASP A 203 -7.82 -9.91 -19.27
CA ASP A 203 -8.71 -10.89 -19.92
C ASP A 203 -10.08 -10.28 -20.29
N CYS A 204 -10.70 -9.55 -19.36
CA CYS A 204 -12.04 -8.98 -19.53
C CYS A 204 -12.08 -7.91 -20.62
N PHE A 205 -11.03 -7.09 -20.73
CA PHE A 205 -10.99 -5.91 -21.59
C PHE A 205 -10.10 -6.04 -22.83
N GLN A 206 -9.27 -7.09 -22.89
CA GLN A 206 -8.37 -7.44 -24.00
C GLN A 206 -7.30 -6.37 -24.26
N PHE A 207 -6.63 -5.90 -23.20
CA PHE A 207 -5.44 -5.06 -23.26
C PHE A 207 -4.57 -5.22 -21.99
N ALA A 208 -3.26 -5.00 -22.11
CA ALA A 208 -2.31 -5.05 -21.00
C ALA A 208 -2.34 -3.76 -20.14
N ILE A 209 -2.13 -3.90 -18.83
CA ILE A 209 -2.17 -2.83 -17.83
C ILE A 209 -0.80 -2.72 -17.15
N ASN A 210 -0.01 -1.75 -17.60
CA ASN A 210 1.26 -1.41 -16.94
C ASN A 210 1.01 -0.55 -15.70
N ILE A 211 1.61 -0.94 -14.56
CA ILE A 211 1.35 -0.29 -13.26
C ILE A 211 2.62 0.37 -12.75
N TYR A 212 2.50 1.67 -12.52
CA TYR A 212 3.62 2.53 -12.11
C TYR A 212 3.39 3.07 -10.69
N LYS A 213 4.46 3.09 -9.90
CA LYS A 213 4.57 3.79 -8.63
C LYS A 213 5.57 4.92 -8.80
N MET A 214 5.25 6.06 -8.20
CA MET A 214 6.15 7.20 -8.15
C MET A 214 6.48 7.48 -6.69
N ASP A 215 7.77 7.61 -6.37
CA ASP A 215 8.16 8.21 -5.11
C ASP A 215 7.98 9.74 -5.19
N VAL A 216 7.39 10.32 -4.14
CA VAL A 216 6.97 11.73 -4.15
C VAL A 216 8.14 12.67 -3.81
N ALA A 217 9.17 12.19 -3.11
CA ALA A 217 10.29 13.01 -2.68
C ALA A 217 11.38 13.13 -3.75
N SER A 218 11.75 12.01 -4.38
CA SER A 218 12.73 11.92 -5.47
C SER A 218 12.11 12.21 -6.85
N GLY A 219 10.82 11.91 -7.03
CA GLY A 219 10.18 11.91 -8.34
C GLY A 219 10.51 10.69 -9.21
N GLU A 220 11.21 9.68 -8.67
CA GLU A 220 11.51 8.44 -9.39
C GLU A 220 10.22 7.65 -9.67
N VAL A 221 10.13 7.09 -10.89
CA VAL A 221 9.00 6.28 -11.34
C VAL A 221 9.46 4.86 -11.62
N GLU A 222 8.91 3.92 -10.87
CA GLU A 222 9.17 2.48 -10.94
C GLU A 222 7.94 1.80 -11.57
N CYS A 223 8.15 0.90 -12.54
CA CYS A 223 7.09 0.02 -13.01
C CYS A 223 7.08 -1.24 -12.13
N ILE A 224 5.99 -1.46 -11.38
CA ILE A 224 5.88 -2.59 -10.45
C ILE A 224 5.37 -3.85 -11.15
N LEU A 225 4.56 -3.68 -12.20
CA LEU A 225 3.91 -4.78 -12.89
C LEU A 225 3.95 -4.58 -14.41
N ILE A 226 4.56 -5.55 -15.09
CA ILE A 226 4.56 -5.74 -16.54
C ILE A 226 4.18 -7.20 -16.79
N TRP A 227 2.96 -7.46 -17.25
CA TRP A 227 2.60 -8.75 -17.84
C TRP A 227 2.69 -8.64 -19.37
N HIS A 228 3.50 -9.51 -19.96
CA HIS A 228 3.88 -9.42 -21.38
C HIS A 228 3.11 -10.45 -22.22
N VAL A 229 2.29 -9.95 -23.15
CA VAL A 229 2.29 -10.44 -24.54
C VAL A 229 2.35 -9.22 -25.46
N ILE A 230 3.15 -9.32 -26.52
CA ILE A 230 3.63 -8.21 -27.34
C ILE A 230 2.52 -7.58 -28.20
N TYR A 231 2.36 -6.26 -28.14
CA TYR A 231 2.19 -5.43 -29.34
C TYR A 231 2.72 -4.00 -29.15
N PHE A 232 3.62 -3.58 -30.03
CA PHE A 232 4.17 -2.22 -30.08
C PHE A 232 3.10 -1.19 -30.49
N LEU A 233 2.93 -0.12 -29.72
CA LEU A 233 2.45 1.16 -30.26
C LEU A 233 3.66 2.04 -30.60
N LYS A 234 4.25 1.79 -31.77
CA LYS A 234 5.26 2.69 -32.36
C LYS A 234 4.57 3.65 -33.31
N ASN A 235 4.61 4.94 -32.98
CA ASN A 235 4.57 6.01 -33.98
C ASN A 235 5.52 7.13 -33.54
N ASN A 236 6.78 6.97 -33.98
CA ASN A 236 7.73 8.00 -34.43
C ASN A 236 8.25 9.01 -33.37
N TYR A 237 9.55 9.29 -33.17
CA TYR A 237 10.87 8.85 -33.72
C TYR A 237 11.92 9.12 -32.60
N TYR A 238 13.22 8.74 -32.60
CA TYR A 238 14.16 8.07 -33.52
C TYR A 238 15.21 7.32 -32.64
N GLY A 239 16.06 6.43 -33.19
CA GLY A 239 17.18 5.78 -32.46
C GLY A 239 17.35 4.29 -32.84
N ALA A 240 18.59 3.82 -33.02
CA ALA A 240 18.90 2.66 -33.87
C ALA A 240 19.43 1.39 -33.15
N ARG A 241 19.61 0.32 -33.97
CA ARG A 241 20.11 -1.07 -33.71
C ARG A 241 19.00 -2.06 -33.33
N GLN A 242 18.64 -3.04 -34.18
CA GLN A 242 19.37 -4.28 -34.57
C GLN A 242 19.65 -5.18 -33.35
N ALA A 243 19.40 -6.50 -33.35
CA ALA A 243 19.35 -7.44 -34.47
C ALA A 243 18.57 -8.77 -34.18
N TYR A 244 18.09 -9.43 -35.25
CA TYR A 244 17.87 -10.88 -35.54
C TYR A 244 17.43 -11.87 -34.41
N HIS A 245 16.31 -12.60 -34.60
CA HIS A 245 16.21 -14.03 -35.04
C HIS A 245 17.07 -15.02 -34.22
N ILE A 246 16.55 -16.16 -33.77
CA ILE A 246 15.65 -17.10 -34.46
C ILE A 246 14.20 -17.02 -33.96
#